data_AF-A0A0L0H5P1-F1
#
_entry.id   AF-A0A0L0H5P1-F1
#
_cell.length_a   1.000
_cell.length_b   1.000
_cell.length_c   1.000
_cell.angle_alpha   90.00
_cell.angle_beta   90.00
_cell.angle_gamma   90.00
#
_symmetry.space_group_name_H-M   'P 1'
#
loop_
_entity.id
_entity.type
_entity.pdbx_description
1 polymer ?
#
loop_
_entity_poly.entity_id
_entity_poly.type
_entity_poly.pdbx_seq_one_letter_code
_entity_poly.pdbx_strand_id
1 'polypeptide(L)'
;MDRTSHTHGASGLAFVGPHSSPSFGLPFMHRGFQKGFRAYIRRLVLFGYHPSKNLTKTDRNASAKVNSLDHINALRSLLTILAKSDEDLGCIDLKYEKVPVKRRQKDLLDRVGFYVEQVTSCIPNAGLGVRLHGKAPKGAIVAVYPGTVYAPGDPAFFQSLGNSYILRCYDGLLVDGKRNGLSGRIFRSLYRRHHPDPHLDLIADQTWMEGGNVANPYAIGQIINNATSQHPANVHYQELNIPPNFPLHLRKYISNIHYAAAWRPWDDDVTRVVLLIANRDIEDDELFSTYHETVG
;
A
#
# COMPACT_ATOMS: atom_id res chain seq x y z
N MET A 1 25.51 64.38 -14.80
CA MET A 1 26.90 64.79 -14.56
C MET A 1 27.60 63.54 -14.05
N ASP A 2 28.42 62.77 -14.77
CA ASP A 2 29.11 62.82 -16.07
C ASP A 2 29.49 61.35 -16.37
N ARG A 3 29.16 60.70 -17.51
CA ARG A 3 29.87 60.63 -18.82
C ARG A 3 31.39 60.79 -18.70
N THR A 4 32.25 59.85 -19.07
CA THR A 4 32.71 59.48 -20.45
C THR A 4 33.76 58.36 -20.31
N SER A 5 33.71 57.19 -20.95
CA SER A 5 33.81 56.78 -22.39
C SER A 5 35.24 56.38 -22.82
N HIS A 6 35.38 55.23 -23.51
CA HIS A 6 36.15 54.97 -24.75
C HIS A 6 36.02 53.46 -25.11
N THR A 7 35.28 53.01 -26.15
CA THR A 7 35.59 52.89 -27.61
C THR A 7 36.84 52.03 -27.89
N HIS A 8 36.94 51.00 -28.73
CA HIS A 8 36.35 50.53 -30.01
C HIS A 8 36.45 48.96 -30.02
N GLY A 9 35.95 48.12 -30.93
CA GLY A 9 35.57 48.21 -32.34
C GLY A 9 35.09 46.84 -32.85
N ALA A 10 34.67 46.79 -34.11
CA ALA A 10 33.70 45.87 -34.67
C ALA A 10 34.22 44.53 -35.24
N SER A 11 33.24 43.63 -35.45
CA SER A 11 33.04 42.71 -36.60
C SER A 11 33.96 41.50 -36.83
N GLY A 12 33.31 40.32 -36.94
CA GLY A 12 33.88 39.12 -37.56
C GLY A 12 33.07 37.86 -37.26
N LEU A 13 32.10 37.52 -38.11
CA LEU A 13 31.45 36.20 -38.16
C LEU A 13 32.45 35.14 -38.67
N ALA A 14 32.54 33.99 -37.99
CA ALA A 14 32.89 32.72 -38.62
C ALA A 14 32.31 31.54 -37.82
N PHE A 15 31.60 30.67 -38.53
CA PHE A 15 30.93 29.45 -38.08
C PHE A 15 31.88 28.27 -38.31
N VAL A 16 32.28 27.49 -37.30
CA VAL A 16 32.77 26.10 -37.45
C VAL A 16 32.55 25.28 -36.16
N GLY A 17 31.70 24.23 -36.24
CA GLY A 17 31.89 22.91 -35.62
C GLY A 17 31.68 22.69 -34.10
N PRO A 18 30.95 21.63 -33.67
CA PRO A 18 30.73 21.34 -32.25
C PRO A 18 31.88 20.50 -31.67
N HIS A 19 32.51 21.01 -30.61
CA HIS A 19 33.49 20.26 -29.80
C HIS A 19 32.87 19.80 -28.48
N SER A 20 32.79 18.48 -28.33
CA SER A 20 32.99 17.66 -27.11
C SER A 20 32.36 18.09 -25.78
N SER A 21 31.39 17.28 -25.35
CA SER A 21 30.79 17.20 -24.01
C SER A 21 31.83 17.02 -22.88
N PRO A 22 31.66 17.64 -21.71
CA PRO A 22 32.46 17.34 -20.53
C PRO A 22 32.00 16.02 -19.88
N SER A 23 32.94 15.11 -19.71
CA SER A 23 32.79 13.86 -18.98
C SER A 23 32.73 14.11 -17.47
N PHE A 24 31.54 13.96 -16.87
CA PHE A 24 31.40 13.86 -15.41
C PHE A 24 31.89 12.48 -14.95
N GLY A 25 33.08 12.46 -14.33
CA GLY A 25 33.60 11.29 -13.63
C GLY A 25 32.77 10.98 -12.39
N LEU A 26 32.12 9.81 -12.36
CA LEU A 26 31.49 9.24 -11.17
C LEU A 26 32.57 8.78 -10.17
N PRO A 27 32.47 9.08 -8.87
CA PRO A 27 33.39 8.53 -7.88
C PRO A 27 33.14 7.03 -7.70
N PHE A 28 34.25 6.32 -7.44
CA PHE A 28 34.36 4.89 -7.22
C PHE A 28 33.24 4.31 -6.33
N MET A 29 32.32 3.54 -6.93
CA MET A 29 31.39 2.67 -6.21
C MET A 29 31.98 1.27 -6.03
N HIS A 30 31.92 0.76 -4.80
CA HIS A 30 32.35 -0.58 -4.40
C HIS A 30 31.72 -1.67 -5.28
N ARG A 31 32.52 -2.63 -5.77
CA ARG A 31 32.11 -3.68 -6.74
C ARG A 31 30.87 -4.50 -6.33
N GLY A 32 30.58 -4.58 -5.02
CA GLY A 32 29.37 -5.22 -4.49
C GLY A 32 28.07 -4.47 -4.80
N PHE A 33 28.10 -3.14 -4.77
CA PHE A 33 26.93 -2.30 -5.05
C PHE A 33 26.53 -2.33 -6.53
N GLN A 34 27.52 -2.40 -7.44
CA GLN A 34 27.28 -2.48 -8.88
C GLN A 34 26.59 -3.79 -9.31
N LYS A 35 26.90 -4.91 -8.64
CA LYS A 35 26.22 -6.20 -8.91
C LYS A 35 24.77 -6.19 -8.44
N GLY A 36 24.49 -5.65 -7.24
CA GLY A 36 23.13 -5.48 -6.73
C GLY A 36 22.30 -4.51 -7.56
N PHE A 37 22.89 -3.39 -7.99
CA PHE A 37 22.25 -2.39 -8.84
C PHE A 37 21.91 -2.92 -10.25
N ARG A 38 22.79 -3.72 -10.85
CA ARG A 38 22.51 -4.37 -12.15
C ARG A 38 21.44 -5.46 -12.05
N ALA A 39 21.37 -6.20 -10.95
CA ALA A 39 20.28 -7.16 -10.70
C ALA A 39 18.94 -6.45 -10.48
N TYR A 40 18.94 -5.31 -9.79
CA TYR A 40 17.78 -4.45 -9.58
C TYR A 40 17.24 -3.83 -10.89
N ILE A 41 18.11 -3.28 -11.74
CA ILE A 41 17.73 -2.74 -13.06
C ILE A 41 17.20 -3.85 -13.99
N ARG A 42 17.79 -5.05 -13.97
CA ARG A 42 17.26 -6.19 -14.74
C ARG A 42 15.84 -6.58 -14.30
N ARG A 43 15.51 -6.44 -13.01
CA ARG A 43 14.16 -6.70 -12.47
C ARG A 43 13.13 -5.64 -12.88
N LEU A 44 13.58 -4.40 -13.13
CA LEU A 44 12.73 -3.29 -13.57
C LEU A 44 12.50 -3.23 -15.09
N VAL A 45 13.43 -3.74 -15.90
CA VAL A 45 13.42 -3.58 -17.38
C VAL A 45 12.78 -4.77 -18.11
N LEU A 46 12.62 -5.94 -17.49
CA LEU A 46 12.14 -7.16 -18.15
C LEU A 46 10.60 -7.34 -18.21
N PHE A 47 9.80 -6.48 -17.57
CA PHE A 47 8.33 -6.56 -17.62
C PHE A 47 7.75 -5.79 -18.82
N GLY A 48 8.19 -6.19 -20.01
CA GLY A 48 7.64 -5.77 -21.28
C GLY A 48 6.23 -6.33 -21.49
N TYR A 49 5.32 -5.42 -21.77
CA TYR A 49 3.92 -5.63 -22.14
C TYR A 49 3.71 -6.76 -23.16
N HIS A 50 2.88 -7.76 -22.81
CA HIS A 50 2.39 -8.78 -23.75
C HIS A 50 0.85 -8.81 -23.72
N PRO A 51 0.16 -8.54 -24.84
CA PRO A 51 -1.31 -8.54 -24.87
C PRO A 51 -1.85 -9.98 -25.03
N SER A 52 -2.67 -10.42 -24.06
CA SER A 52 -3.37 -11.71 -24.07
C SER A 52 -4.64 -11.67 -24.95
N LYS A 53 -4.93 -12.79 -25.64
CA LYS A 53 -5.96 -12.93 -26.68
C LYS A 53 -7.36 -13.22 -26.09
N ASN A 54 -8.30 -12.35 -26.47
CA ASN A 54 -9.73 -12.55 -26.78
C ASN A 54 -10.69 -13.20 -25.75
N LEU A 55 -11.08 -12.40 -24.75
CA LEU A 55 -12.51 -12.17 -24.40
C LEU A 55 -12.90 -10.75 -24.81
N THR A 56 -14.16 -10.50 -25.21
CA THR A 56 -14.57 -9.16 -25.67
C THR A 56 -14.31 -8.10 -24.59
N LYS A 57 -13.81 -6.92 -25.00
CA LYS A 57 -13.38 -5.84 -24.10
C LYS A 57 -14.53 -5.31 -23.21
N THR A 58 -15.76 -5.45 -23.69
CA THR A 58 -16.98 -4.97 -23.06
C THR A 58 -17.37 -5.83 -21.85
N ASP A 59 -17.29 -7.16 -21.97
CA ASP A 59 -17.62 -8.11 -20.89
C ASP A 59 -16.60 -8.05 -19.74
N ARG A 60 -15.31 -7.89 -20.07
CA ARG A 60 -14.24 -7.69 -19.08
C ARG A 60 -14.42 -6.41 -18.28
N ASN A 61 -14.79 -5.31 -18.93
CA ASN A 61 -14.99 -4.03 -18.25
C ASN A 61 -16.24 -4.03 -17.37
N ALA A 62 -17.32 -4.72 -17.78
CA ALA A 62 -18.51 -4.88 -16.96
C ALA A 62 -18.24 -5.78 -15.74
N SER A 63 -17.62 -6.94 -15.94
CA SER A 63 -17.29 -7.86 -14.84
C SER A 63 -16.28 -7.26 -13.86
N ALA A 64 -15.24 -6.57 -14.33
CA ALA A 64 -14.29 -5.88 -13.46
C ALA A 64 -14.95 -4.74 -12.66
N LYS A 65 -15.90 -4.02 -13.28
CA LYS A 65 -16.65 -2.95 -12.60
C LYS A 65 -17.62 -3.49 -11.55
N VAL A 66 -18.32 -4.58 -11.85
CA VAL A 66 -19.21 -5.28 -10.89
C VAL A 66 -18.40 -5.82 -9.71
N ASN A 67 -17.30 -6.54 -9.97
CA ASN A 67 -16.42 -7.05 -8.92
C ASN A 67 -15.87 -5.94 -8.03
N SER A 68 -15.52 -4.78 -8.63
CA SER A 68 -15.08 -3.61 -7.86
C SER A 68 -16.17 -3.06 -6.93
N LEU A 69 -17.42 -2.97 -7.41
CA LEU A 69 -18.54 -2.50 -6.60
C LEU A 69 -18.86 -3.47 -5.45
N ASP A 70 -18.82 -4.77 -5.71
CA ASP A 70 -19.04 -5.79 -4.68
C ASP A 70 -17.97 -5.73 -3.60
N HIS A 71 -16.70 -5.56 -3.98
CA HIS A 71 -15.61 -5.38 -3.01
C HIS A 71 -15.71 -4.05 -2.23
N ILE A 72 -16.16 -2.95 -2.86
CA ILE A 72 -16.43 -1.68 -2.15
C ILE A 72 -17.54 -1.89 -1.11
N ASN A 73 -18.62 -2.58 -1.47
CA ASN A 73 -19.73 -2.87 -0.56
C ASN A 73 -19.32 -3.80 0.58
N ALA A 74 -18.53 -4.83 0.28
CA ALA A 74 -17.99 -5.75 1.28
C ALA A 74 -17.06 -5.01 2.26
N LEU A 75 -16.16 -4.17 1.75
CA LEU A 75 -15.29 -3.33 2.58
C LEU A 75 -16.11 -2.39 3.45
N ARG A 76 -17.07 -1.65 2.87
CA ARG A 76 -17.97 -0.77 3.63
C ARG A 76 -18.69 -1.52 4.75
N SER A 77 -19.17 -2.74 4.48
CA SER A 77 -19.87 -3.57 5.47
C SER A 77 -18.94 -3.98 6.60
N LEU A 78 -17.73 -4.45 6.28
CA LEU A 78 -16.70 -4.77 7.28
C LEU A 78 -16.37 -3.57 8.17
N LEU A 79 -16.11 -2.41 7.58
CA LEU A 79 -15.78 -1.20 8.34
C LEU A 79 -16.98 -0.68 9.18
N THR A 80 -18.20 -0.89 8.72
CA THR A 80 -19.41 -0.56 9.50
C THR A 80 -19.53 -1.46 10.72
N ILE A 81 -19.21 -2.75 10.60
CA ILE A 81 -19.15 -3.67 11.75
C ILE A 81 -18.07 -3.22 12.73
N LEU A 82 -16.89 -2.82 12.26
CA LEU A 82 -15.82 -2.26 13.11
C LEU A 82 -16.27 -0.99 13.83
N ALA A 83 -16.93 -0.07 13.13
CA ALA A 83 -17.49 1.14 13.72
C ALA A 83 -18.48 0.81 14.85
N LYS A 84 -19.37 -0.16 14.61
CA LYS A 84 -20.34 -0.57 15.61
C LYS A 84 -19.71 -1.29 16.81
N SER A 85 -18.71 -2.14 16.54
CA SER A 85 -17.90 -2.79 17.58
C SER A 85 -17.24 -1.75 18.49
N ASP A 86 -16.65 -0.71 17.89
CA ASP A 86 -15.99 0.37 18.63
C ASP A 86 -16.96 1.17 19.50
N GLU A 87 -18.15 1.49 19.00
CA GLU A 87 -19.22 2.13 19.78
C GLU A 87 -19.61 1.26 20.99
N ASP A 88 -19.89 -0.02 20.77
CA ASP A 88 -20.40 -0.93 21.81
C ASP A 88 -19.31 -1.28 22.85
N LEU A 89 -18.03 -1.22 22.46
CA LEU A 89 -16.88 -1.42 23.35
C LEU A 89 -16.42 -0.13 24.05
N GLY A 90 -16.96 1.03 23.67
CA GLY A 90 -16.55 2.33 24.21
C GLY A 90 -15.15 2.77 23.74
N CYS A 91 -14.72 2.32 22.56
CA CYS A 91 -13.45 2.70 21.90
C CYS A 91 -13.50 4.09 21.23
N ILE A 92 -14.43 4.95 21.62
CA ILE A 92 -14.62 6.26 21.02
C ILE A 92 -13.40 7.14 21.39
N ASP A 93 -12.85 7.88 20.42
CA ASP A 93 -11.66 8.76 20.54
C ASP A 93 -10.27 8.10 20.57
N LEU A 94 -10.03 7.06 19.75
CA LEU A 94 -8.70 6.44 19.51
C LEU A 94 -7.95 5.92 20.76
N LYS A 95 -8.59 5.82 21.92
CA LYS A 95 -8.02 5.22 23.14
C LYS A 95 -8.14 3.70 23.12
N TYR A 96 -7.71 3.08 22.02
CA TYR A 96 -7.78 1.62 21.83
C TYR A 96 -6.99 0.87 22.91
N GLU A 97 -5.99 1.48 23.55
CA GLU A 97 -5.25 0.89 24.67
C GLU A 97 -6.13 0.35 25.82
N LYS A 98 -7.36 0.85 25.98
CA LYS A 98 -8.22 0.51 27.13
C LYS A 98 -9.10 -0.71 26.94
N VAL A 99 -9.31 -1.19 25.71
CA VAL A 99 -10.17 -2.35 25.46
C VAL A 99 -9.34 -3.63 25.45
N PRO A 100 -9.67 -4.64 26.28
CA PRO A 100 -8.96 -5.91 26.26
C PRO A 100 -9.07 -6.57 24.88
N VAL A 101 -7.92 -6.93 24.29
CA VAL A 101 -7.84 -7.58 22.96
C VAL A 101 -8.79 -8.78 22.85
N LYS A 102 -8.84 -9.64 23.87
CA LYS A 102 -9.73 -10.81 23.91
C LYS A 102 -11.22 -10.45 23.80
N ARG A 103 -11.64 -9.32 24.39
CA ARG A 103 -13.03 -8.87 24.33
C ARG A 103 -13.39 -8.46 22.91
N ARG A 104 -12.50 -7.74 22.23
CA ARG A 104 -12.66 -7.38 20.82
C ARG A 104 -12.63 -8.60 19.90
N GLN A 105 -11.71 -9.52 20.10
CA GLN A 105 -11.64 -10.77 19.33
C GLN A 105 -12.95 -11.55 19.41
N LYS A 106 -13.54 -11.66 20.61
CA LYS A 106 -14.85 -12.28 20.80
C LYS A 106 -15.95 -11.53 20.04
N ASP A 107 -16.02 -10.21 20.18
CA ASP A 107 -17.04 -9.40 19.48
C ASP A 107 -16.93 -9.51 17.95
N LEU A 108 -15.71 -9.52 17.41
CA LEU A 108 -15.47 -9.74 15.98
C LEU A 108 -15.85 -11.15 15.53
N LEU A 109 -15.55 -12.17 16.35
CA LEU A 109 -15.98 -13.54 16.07
C LEU A 109 -17.51 -13.63 16.00
N ASP A 110 -18.22 -12.98 16.94
CA ASP A 110 -19.68 -12.98 16.99
C ASP A 110 -20.33 -12.21 15.81
N ARG A 111 -19.70 -11.14 15.32
CA ARG A 111 -20.27 -10.26 14.27
C ARG A 111 -19.82 -10.58 12.85
N VAL A 112 -18.56 -10.97 12.68
CA VAL A 112 -17.92 -11.22 11.38
C VAL A 112 -17.80 -12.73 11.12
N GLY A 113 -17.79 -13.56 12.15
CA GLY A 113 -17.55 -15.00 12.07
C GLY A 113 -16.07 -15.39 12.20
N PHE A 114 -15.17 -14.41 12.19
CA PHE A 114 -13.73 -14.61 12.38
C PHE A 114 -13.01 -13.34 12.84
N TYR A 115 -11.83 -13.52 13.44
CA TYR A 115 -10.84 -12.46 13.63
C TYR A 115 -9.47 -12.92 13.14
N VAL A 116 -8.55 -11.98 12.96
CA VAL A 116 -7.16 -12.27 12.58
C VAL A 116 -6.20 -11.84 13.67
N GLU A 117 -5.10 -12.58 13.81
CA GLU A 117 -4.07 -12.33 14.81
C GLU A 117 -2.68 -12.56 14.23
N GLN A 118 -1.73 -11.72 14.66
CA GLN A 118 -0.32 -11.90 14.35
C GLN A 118 0.24 -13.06 15.16
N VAL A 119 0.84 -14.04 14.51
CA VAL A 119 1.39 -15.24 15.15
C VAL A 119 2.81 -15.50 14.68
N THR A 120 3.56 -16.35 15.38
CA THR A 120 4.75 -16.97 14.79
C THR A 120 4.30 -17.86 13.64
N SER A 121 4.89 -17.67 12.46
CA SER A 121 4.53 -18.44 11.27
C SER A 121 4.91 -19.91 11.43
N CYS A 122 4.11 -20.81 10.86
CA CYS A 122 4.49 -22.22 10.74
C CYS A 122 5.58 -22.45 9.69
N ILE A 123 5.86 -21.48 8.82
CA ILE A 123 6.95 -21.57 7.84
C ILE A 123 8.30 -21.37 8.55
N PRO A 124 9.25 -22.33 8.44
CA PRO A 124 10.57 -22.19 9.05
C PRO A 124 11.28 -20.91 8.60
N ASN A 125 11.78 -20.13 9.58
CA ASN A 125 12.52 -18.88 9.37
C ASN A 125 11.75 -17.73 8.68
N ALA A 126 10.42 -17.84 8.51
CA ALA A 126 9.60 -16.74 7.99
C ALA A 126 9.31 -15.64 9.04
N GLY A 127 9.55 -15.94 10.32
CA GLY A 127 9.28 -15.02 11.41
C GLY A 127 7.80 -15.00 11.78
N LEU A 128 7.12 -13.89 11.51
CA LEU A 128 5.72 -13.69 11.84
C LEU A 128 4.82 -14.04 10.65
N GLY A 129 3.59 -14.42 10.94
CA GLY A 129 2.52 -14.63 9.99
C GLY A 129 1.19 -14.11 10.56
N VAL A 130 0.10 -14.39 9.87
CA VAL A 130 -1.25 -14.02 10.31
C VAL A 130 -2.11 -15.26 10.33
N ARG A 131 -2.73 -15.56 11.47
CA ARG A 131 -3.70 -16.64 11.59
C ARG A 131 -5.10 -16.07 11.65
N LEU A 132 -6.01 -16.72 10.94
CA LEU A 132 -7.44 -16.52 11.07
C LEU A 132 -7.96 -17.45 12.15
N HIS A 133 -8.86 -16.93 12.99
CA HIS A 133 -9.59 -17.69 14.01
C HIS A 133 -11.08 -17.60 13.74
N GLY A 134 -11.79 -18.74 13.76
CA GLY A 134 -13.17 -18.84 13.28
C GLY A 134 -13.25 -19.26 11.81
N LYS A 135 -14.29 -18.82 11.11
CA LYS A 135 -14.58 -19.25 9.73
C LYS A 135 -14.75 -18.07 8.79
N ALA A 136 -13.94 -18.02 7.74
CA ALA A 136 -14.13 -17.10 6.62
C ALA A 136 -14.54 -17.88 5.37
N PRO A 137 -15.71 -17.58 4.77
CA PRO A 137 -16.08 -18.18 3.49
C PRO A 137 -15.19 -17.65 2.36
N LYS A 138 -15.09 -18.43 1.28
CA LYS A 138 -14.48 -17.97 0.03
C LYS A 138 -15.08 -16.62 -0.41
N GLY A 139 -14.21 -15.69 -0.79
CA GLY A 139 -14.59 -14.33 -1.19
C GLY A 139 -14.64 -13.32 -0.04
N ALA A 140 -14.47 -13.75 1.22
CA ALA A 140 -14.41 -12.83 2.35
C ALA A 140 -13.13 -11.98 2.34
N ILE A 141 -13.25 -10.70 2.73
CA ILE A 141 -12.11 -9.84 3.03
C ILE A 141 -11.55 -10.29 4.38
N VAL A 142 -10.35 -10.87 4.38
CA VAL A 142 -9.71 -11.36 5.62
C VAL A 142 -8.59 -10.46 6.12
N ALA A 143 -8.05 -9.60 5.26
CA ALA A 143 -7.10 -8.56 5.65
C ALA A 143 -7.09 -7.40 4.64
N VAL A 144 -6.52 -6.28 5.06
CA VAL A 144 -6.21 -5.10 4.26
C VAL A 144 -4.70 -4.87 4.35
N TYR A 145 -4.06 -4.55 3.23
CA TYR A 145 -2.65 -4.18 3.17
C TYR A 145 -2.49 -2.69 3.48
N PRO A 146 -2.01 -2.32 4.68
CA PRO A 146 -1.84 -0.92 5.05
C PRO A 146 -0.61 -0.33 4.37
N GLY A 147 -0.51 0.99 4.35
CA GLY A 147 0.74 1.65 4.00
C GLY A 147 0.62 2.97 3.26
N THR A 148 1.79 3.54 2.97
CA THR A 148 1.88 4.74 2.13
C THR A 148 1.74 4.34 0.67
N VAL A 149 0.85 5.00 -0.07
CA VAL A 149 0.65 4.79 -1.50
C VAL A 149 1.49 5.81 -2.28
N TYR A 150 2.30 5.32 -3.22
CA TYR A 150 3.14 6.13 -4.09
C TYR A 150 2.69 5.96 -5.54
N ALA A 151 2.32 7.07 -6.17
CA ALA A 151 2.05 7.14 -7.60
C ALA A 151 3.33 6.94 -8.43
N PRO A 152 3.20 6.52 -9.70
CA PRO A 152 4.33 6.57 -10.62
C PRO A 152 4.97 7.97 -10.65
N GLY A 153 6.25 8.04 -10.32
CA GLY A 153 7.01 9.30 -10.23
C GLY A 153 7.16 9.87 -8.82
N ASP A 154 6.39 9.38 -7.84
CA ASP A 154 6.61 9.77 -6.45
C ASP A 154 7.98 9.26 -5.94
N PRO A 155 8.61 9.97 -4.99
CA PRO A 155 9.93 9.60 -4.47
C PRO A 155 9.84 8.37 -3.55
N ALA A 156 9.78 7.18 -4.15
CA ALA A 156 9.71 5.89 -3.47
C ALA A 156 11.09 5.21 -3.26
N PHE A 157 12.16 5.77 -3.83
CA PHE A 157 13.44 5.07 -3.98
C PHE A 157 14.09 4.66 -2.65
N PHE A 158 14.34 5.60 -1.73
CA PHE A 158 15.13 5.33 -0.52
C PHE A 158 14.43 4.38 0.46
N GLN A 159 13.12 4.50 0.61
CA GLN A 159 12.29 3.63 1.44
C GLN A 159 12.07 2.23 0.82
N SER A 160 12.28 2.09 -0.49
CA SER A 160 12.19 0.79 -1.19
C SER A 160 13.45 -0.06 -1.04
N LEU A 161 14.60 0.53 -0.67
CA LEU A 161 15.87 -0.19 -0.54
C LEU A 161 15.79 -1.24 0.58
N GLY A 162 15.87 -2.52 0.20
CA GLY A 162 15.82 -3.65 1.14
C GLY A 162 14.47 -3.75 1.88
N ASN A 163 13.39 -3.20 1.31
CA ASN A 163 12.07 -3.23 1.92
C ASN A 163 11.21 -4.33 1.27
N SER A 164 10.99 -5.41 2.00
CA SER A 164 10.13 -6.53 1.59
C SER A 164 8.63 -6.23 1.71
N TYR A 165 8.26 -5.08 2.30
CA TYR A 165 6.87 -4.64 2.47
C TYR A 165 6.43 -3.64 1.40
N ILE A 166 7.19 -3.52 0.30
CA ILE A 166 6.73 -2.81 -0.89
C ILE A 166 5.87 -3.77 -1.73
N LEU A 167 4.60 -3.44 -1.87
CA LEU A 167 3.68 -4.09 -2.77
C LEU A 167 3.51 -3.25 -4.03
N ARG A 168 3.78 -3.82 -5.21
CA ARG A 168 3.55 -3.17 -6.50
C ARG A 168 2.18 -3.56 -7.06
N CYS A 169 1.31 -2.59 -7.21
CA CYS A 169 0.03 -2.74 -7.90
C CYS A 169 0.22 -2.90 -9.42
N TYR A 170 -0.79 -3.44 -10.10
CA TYR A 170 -0.79 -3.70 -11.53
C TYR A 170 -0.51 -2.44 -12.37
N ASP A 171 -1.10 -1.31 -11.97
CA ASP A 171 -0.94 -0.01 -12.63
C ASP A 171 0.38 0.72 -12.27
N GLY A 172 1.25 0.10 -11.48
CA GLY A 172 2.54 0.65 -11.11
C GLY A 172 2.53 1.52 -9.85
N LEU A 173 1.39 1.68 -9.16
CA LEU A 173 1.36 2.21 -7.80
C LEU A 173 2.18 1.31 -6.85
N LEU A 174 2.84 1.90 -5.87
CA LEU A 174 3.51 1.17 -4.80
C LEU A 174 2.80 1.40 -3.48
N VAL A 175 2.61 0.35 -2.69
CA VAL A 175 2.10 0.43 -1.31
C VAL A 175 3.22 0.00 -0.37
N ASP A 176 3.67 0.90 0.50
CA ASP A 176 4.71 0.65 1.49
C ASP A 176 4.09 0.35 2.86
N GLY A 177 4.02 -0.93 3.20
CA GLY A 177 3.49 -1.44 4.48
C GLY A 177 4.52 -1.47 5.61
N LYS A 178 5.74 -0.95 5.43
CA LYS A 178 6.77 -1.01 6.48
C LYS A 178 6.49 0.01 7.59
N ARG A 179 6.11 -0.48 8.77
CA ARG A 179 5.76 0.36 9.94
C ARG A 179 6.91 1.14 10.59
N ASN A 180 8.16 0.72 10.37
CA ASN A 180 9.35 1.26 11.05
C ASN A 180 10.31 1.97 10.08
N GLY A 181 11.39 2.55 10.63
CA GLY A 181 12.40 3.24 9.83
C GLY A 181 11.87 4.45 9.06
N LEU A 182 12.39 4.68 7.86
CA LEU A 182 12.00 5.80 7.00
C LEU A 182 10.53 5.69 6.54
N SER A 183 10.09 4.50 6.12
CA SER A 183 8.71 4.21 5.71
C SER A 183 7.69 4.62 6.77
N GLY A 184 7.86 4.16 8.01
CA GLY A 184 6.98 4.54 9.11
C GLY A 184 7.02 6.03 9.44
N ARG A 185 8.19 6.68 9.32
CA ARG A 185 8.30 8.13 9.52
C ARG A 185 7.55 8.92 8.44
N ILE A 186 7.59 8.46 7.19
CA ILE A 186 6.84 9.07 6.09
C ILE A 186 5.34 8.94 6.37
N PHE A 187 4.84 7.74 6.68
CA PHE A 187 3.42 7.53 6.97
C PHE A 187 2.94 8.43 8.11
N ARG A 188 3.66 8.48 9.25
CA ARG A 188 3.33 9.37 10.39
C ARG A 188 3.33 10.85 10.01
N SER A 189 4.27 11.26 9.16
CA SER A 189 4.34 12.64 8.67
C SER A 189 3.14 13.00 7.81
N LEU A 190 2.74 12.09 6.91
CA LEU A 190 1.55 12.26 6.09
C LEU A 190 0.28 12.30 6.95
N TYR A 191 0.12 11.36 7.87
CA TYR A 191 -0.99 11.37 8.83
C TYR A 191 -1.10 12.73 9.53
N ARG A 192 -0.03 13.21 10.18
CA ARG A 192 -0.04 14.52 10.88
C ARG A 192 -0.30 15.71 9.96
N ARG A 193 0.17 15.67 8.71
CA ARG A 193 -0.10 16.74 7.73
C ARG A 193 -1.59 16.81 7.41
N HIS A 194 -2.24 15.66 7.28
CA HIS A 194 -3.65 15.57 6.94
C HIS A 194 -4.57 15.75 8.15
N HIS A 195 -4.07 15.58 9.37
CA HIS A 195 -4.80 15.81 10.63
C HIS A 195 -4.33 17.07 11.38
N PRO A 196 -4.62 18.29 10.87
CA PRO A 196 -4.27 19.52 11.58
C PRO A 196 -5.15 19.77 12.83
N ASP A 197 -6.34 19.16 12.87
CA ASP A 197 -7.24 19.19 14.04
C ASP A 197 -7.24 17.81 14.74
N PRO A 198 -6.75 17.71 15.99
CA PRO A 198 -6.77 16.48 16.79
C PRO A 198 -8.18 15.91 17.05
N HIS A 199 -9.24 16.69 16.78
CA HIS A 199 -10.63 16.29 16.99
C HIS A 199 -11.32 15.77 15.71
N LEU A 200 -10.63 15.80 14.56
CA LEU A 200 -11.17 15.35 13.28
C LEU A 200 -10.36 14.16 12.72
N ASP A 201 -10.53 12.98 13.33
CA ASP A 201 -9.93 11.72 12.87
C ASP A 201 -10.64 11.19 11.61
N LEU A 202 -10.38 11.79 10.44
CA LEU A 202 -11.21 11.57 9.25
C LEU A 202 -10.50 10.95 8.04
N ILE A 203 -9.17 10.76 8.08
CA ILE A 203 -8.41 10.57 6.83
C ILE A 203 -7.73 9.21 6.71
N ALA A 204 -7.26 8.61 7.80
CA ALA A 204 -6.72 7.25 7.80
C ALA A 204 -6.57 6.69 9.22
N ASP A 205 -6.32 5.39 9.32
CA ASP A 205 -5.88 4.71 10.54
C ASP A 205 -4.34 4.74 10.62
N GLN A 206 -3.75 5.25 11.71
CA GLN A 206 -2.31 5.13 12.00
C GLN A 206 -1.96 4.02 12.98
N THR A 207 -2.95 3.48 13.70
CA THR A 207 -2.74 2.56 14.82
C THR A 207 -2.16 1.22 14.36
N TRP A 208 -2.36 0.83 13.09
CA TRP A 208 -1.72 -0.34 12.48
C TRP A 208 -0.17 -0.37 12.61
N MET A 209 0.46 0.80 12.81
CA MET A 209 1.90 0.89 13.01
C MET A 209 2.36 0.49 14.41
N GLU A 210 1.49 0.57 15.41
CA GLU A 210 1.85 0.44 16.84
C GLU A 210 1.84 -1.03 17.29
N GLY A 211 1.07 -1.88 16.61
CA GLY A 211 0.84 -3.26 17.03
C GLY A 211 -0.05 -3.34 18.29
N GLY A 212 -0.82 -4.41 18.43
CA GLY A 212 -1.75 -4.57 19.56
C GLY A 212 -3.17 -4.11 19.21
N ASN A 213 -3.81 -3.34 20.09
CA ASN A 213 -5.20 -2.95 19.90
C ASN A 213 -5.30 -1.74 18.94
N VAL A 214 -5.76 -2.00 17.72
CA VAL A 214 -5.76 -1.05 16.59
C VAL A 214 -7.18 -0.72 16.12
N ALA A 215 -7.39 0.41 15.45
CA ALA A 215 -8.69 0.80 14.92
C ALA A 215 -9.21 -0.23 13.92
N ASN A 216 -8.37 -0.66 12.98
CA ASN A 216 -8.69 -1.72 12.04
C ASN A 216 -7.83 -2.99 12.30
N PRO A 217 -8.36 -3.99 13.03
CA PRO A 217 -7.65 -5.25 13.28
C PRO A 217 -7.29 -6.04 12.02
N TYR A 218 -7.97 -5.77 10.90
CA TYR A 218 -7.72 -6.42 9.62
C TYR A 218 -6.59 -5.73 8.82
N ALA A 219 -6.06 -4.58 9.29
CA ALA A 219 -4.95 -3.86 8.66
C ALA A 219 -3.57 -4.51 8.93
N ILE A 220 -3.46 -5.80 8.59
CA ILE A 220 -2.29 -6.65 8.90
C ILE A 220 -1.76 -7.41 7.67
N GLY A 221 -2.28 -7.07 6.47
CA GLY A 221 -1.96 -7.78 5.23
C GLY A 221 -0.49 -7.83 4.85
N GLN A 222 0.31 -6.87 5.31
CA GLN A 222 1.76 -6.79 5.08
C GLN A 222 2.57 -7.87 5.81
N ILE A 223 1.98 -8.57 6.78
CA ILE A 223 2.64 -9.63 7.56
C ILE A 223 2.25 -11.03 7.05
N ILE A 224 1.29 -11.11 6.13
CA ILE A 224 0.88 -12.38 5.52
C ILE A 224 2.03 -12.93 4.66
N ASN A 225 2.44 -14.16 4.95
CA ASN A 225 3.53 -14.81 4.23
C ASN A 225 3.09 -15.27 2.84
N ASN A 226 4.07 -15.54 2.00
CA ASN A 226 3.83 -16.16 0.71
C ASN A 226 3.62 -17.66 0.86
N ALA A 227 2.80 -18.21 -0.01
CA ALA A 227 2.60 -19.64 -0.13
C ALA A 227 3.89 -20.37 -0.50
N THR A 228 3.95 -21.62 -0.08
CA THR A 228 5.02 -22.57 -0.39
C THR A 228 4.40 -23.84 -0.96
N SER A 229 5.23 -24.79 -1.39
CA SER A 229 4.75 -26.11 -1.83
C SER A 229 4.02 -26.87 -0.71
N GLN A 230 4.38 -26.64 0.55
CA GLN A 230 3.77 -27.29 1.72
C GLN A 230 2.58 -26.49 2.28
N HIS A 231 2.59 -25.17 2.09
CA HIS A 231 1.57 -24.25 2.60
C HIS A 231 0.95 -23.49 1.42
N PRO A 232 -0.09 -24.04 0.76
CA PRO A 232 -0.69 -23.43 -0.41
C PRO A 232 -1.43 -22.13 -0.06
N ALA A 233 -1.51 -21.21 -1.01
CA ALA A 233 -2.19 -19.94 -0.81
C ALA A 233 -3.68 -20.15 -0.54
N ASN A 234 -4.17 -19.49 0.50
CA ASN A 234 -5.59 -19.42 0.85
C ASN A 234 -6.16 -17.99 0.70
N VAL A 235 -5.32 -17.00 0.38
CA VAL A 235 -5.74 -15.63 0.08
C VAL A 235 -5.07 -15.09 -1.19
N HIS A 236 -5.68 -14.09 -1.82
CA HIS A 236 -5.11 -13.35 -2.96
C HIS A 236 -5.31 -11.85 -2.80
N TYR A 237 -4.42 -11.07 -3.42
CA TYR A 237 -4.51 -9.61 -3.43
C TYR A 237 -5.59 -9.14 -4.39
N GLN A 238 -6.39 -8.18 -3.95
CA GLN A 238 -7.39 -7.49 -4.75
C GLN A 238 -7.21 -5.98 -4.60
N GLU A 239 -6.78 -5.33 -5.67
CA GLU A 239 -6.63 -3.89 -5.74
C GLU A 239 -8.00 -3.21 -5.84
N LEU A 240 -8.19 -2.12 -5.10
CA LEU A 240 -9.45 -1.40 -5.06
C LEU A 240 -9.20 0.11 -4.93
N ASN A 241 -9.98 0.90 -5.66
CA ASN A 241 -10.03 2.34 -5.52
C ASN A 241 -11.32 2.72 -4.78
N ILE A 242 -11.18 3.24 -3.56
CA ILE A 242 -12.31 3.73 -2.78
C ILE A 242 -12.74 5.08 -3.35
N PRO A 243 -14.01 5.28 -3.72
CA PRO A 243 -14.46 6.52 -4.34
C PRO A 243 -14.50 7.70 -3.35
N PRO A 244 -14.47 8.95 -3.84
CA PRO A 244 -14.56 10.15 -2.98
C PRO A 244 -15.77 10.16 -2.05
N ASN A 245 -16.91 9.65 -2.52
CA ASN A 245 -18.18 9.58 -1.79
C ASN A 245 -18.26 8.44 -0.75
N PHE A 246 -17.16 7.71 -0.50
CA PHE A 246 -17.12 6.69 0.55
C PHE A 246 -17.36 7.34 1.93
N PRO A 247 -18.16 6.72 2.83
CA PRO A 247 -18.60 7.35 4.06
C PRO A 247 -17.44 7.88 4.92
N LEU A 248 -17.47 9.18 5.21
CA LEU A 248 -16.40 9.90 5.89
C LEU A 248 -16.07 9.29 7.27
N HIS A 249 -17.09 8.90 8.04
CA HIS A 249 -16.91 8.28 9.36
C HIS A 249 -16.24 6.90 9.32
N LEU A 250 -16.19 6.23 8.15
CA LEU A 250 -15.49 4.95 7.97
C LEU A 250 -14.06 5.12 7.49
N ARG A 251 -13.68 6.30 6.98
CA ARG A 251 -12.32 6.55 6.49
C ARG A 251 -11.26 6.47 7.58
N LYS A 252 -11.64 6.66 8.85
CA LYS A 252 -10.75 6.44 10.01
C LYS A 252 -10.25 4.99 10.17
N TYR A 253 -10.87 4.02 9.48
CA TYR A 253 -10.43 2.62 9.45
C TYR A 253 -9.61 2.27 8.20
N ILE A 254 -9.43 3.21 7.27
CA ILE A 254 -8.62 3.00 6.06
C ILE A 254 -7.16 3.27 6.39
N SER A 255 -6.33 2.24 6.28
CA SER A 255 -4.92 2.30 6.68
C SER A 255 -3.98 2.70 5.55
N ASN A 256 -4.48 3.43 4.55
CA ASN A 256 -3.73 3.83 3.35
C ASN A 256 -3.77 5.35 3.16
N ILE A 257 -2.61 5.95 2.91
CA ILE A 257 -2.46 7.39 2.63
C ILE A 257 -1.58 7.59 1.40
N HIS A 258 -2.02 8.40 0.44
CA HIS A 258 -1.21 8.76 -0.72
C HIS A 258 -0.10 9.74 -0.34
N TYR A 259 1.12 9.52 -0.84
CA TYR A 259 2.28 10.37 -0.58
C TYR A 259 2.05 11.82 -1.01
N ALA A 260 1.50 11.99 -2.23
CA ALA A 260 1.26 13.29 -2.84
C ALA A 260 -0.16 13.84 -2.62
N ALA A 261 -0.91 13.35 -1.62
CA ALA A 261 -2.33 13.70 -1.40
C ALA A 261 -2.63 15.22 -1.31
N ALA A 262 -1.64 16.08 -1.05
CA ALA A 262 -1.81 17.54 -1.06
C ALA A 262 -1.58 18.22 -2.44
N TRP A 263 -0.97 17.54 -3.41
CA TRP A 263 -0.54 18.13 -4.68
C TRP A 263 -1.46 17.81 -5.86
N ARG A 264 -2.43 16.90 -5.69
CA ARG A 264 -3.39 16.52 -6.74
C ARG A 264 -4.86 16.69 -6.32
N PRO A 265 -5.29 17.90 -5.91
CA PRO A 265 -6.68 18.15 -5.51
C PRO A 265 -7.71 18.05 -6.66
N TRP A 266 -7.30 17.72 -7.89
CA TRP A 266 -8.15 17.66 -9.09
C TRP A 266 -8.20 16.27 -9.74
N ASP A 267 -7.46 15.28 -9.23
CA ASP A 267 -7.63 13.88 -9.64
C ASP A 267 -8.71 13.30 -8.72
N ASP A 268 -9.88 12.91 -9.27
CA ASP A 268 -11.01 12.29 -8.57
C ASP A 268 -10.57 11.39 -7.39
N ASP A 269 -10.60 11.92 -6.16
CA ASP A 269 -9.92 11.43 -4.95
C ASP A 269 -10.22 9.96 -4.59
N VAL A 270 -9.55 9.04 -5.29
CA VAL A 270 -9.61 7.62 -5.04
C VAL A 270 -8.51 7.21 -4.07
N THR A 271 -8.90 6.66 -2.91
CA THR A 271 -7.94 6.04 -2.00
C THR A 271 -7.66 4.62 -2.49
N ARG A 272 -6.43 4.35 -2.93
CA ARG A 272 -6.00 2.98 -3.28
C ARG A 272 -5.88 2.18 -1.99
N VAL A 273 -6.58 1.05 -1.95
CA VAL A 273 -6.43 0.01 -0.95
C VAL A 273 -6.15 -1.31 -1.63
N VAL A 274 -5.45 -2.21 -0.94
CA VAL A 274 -5.30 -3.59 -1.40
C VAL A 274 -5.89 -4.51 -0.35
N LEU A 275 -6.89 -5.28 -0.76
CA LEU A 275 -7.57 -6.26 0.07
C LEU A 275 -6.88 -7.62 -0.09
N LEU A 276 -6.94 -8.44 0.95
CA LEU A 276 -6.65 -9.87 0.85
C LEU A 276 -7.95 -10.63 0.99
N ILE A 277 -8.30 -11.36 -0.07
CA ILE A 277 -9.57 -12.05 -0.23
C ILE A 277 -9.34 -13.56 -0.12
N ALA A 278 -10.14 -14.24 0.70
CA ALA A 278 -10.11 -15.69 0.82
C ALA A 278 -10.42 -16.36 -0.53
N ASN A 279 -9.55 -17.24 -1.02
CA ASN A 279 -9.73 -17.95 -2.30
C ASN A 279 -10.46 -19.30 -2.14
N ARG A 280 -10.61 -19.76 -0.90
CA ARG A 280 -11.35 -20.94 -0.43
C ARG A 280 -11.95 -20.64 0.94
N ASP A 281 -12.78 -21.54 1.46
CA ASP A 281 -13.20 -21.48 2.86
C ASP A 281 -11.98 -21.72 3.77
N ILE A 282 -11.86 -20.90 4.81
CA ILE A 282 -10.75 -20.90 5.77
C ILE A 282 -11.33 -21.08 7.17
N GLU A 283 -10.79 -22.04 7.91
CA GLU A 283 -11.17 -22.33 9.30
C GLU A 283 -9.90 -22.51 10.14
N ASP A 284 -9.71 -21.63 11.13
CA ASP A 284 -8.60 -21.67 12.10
C ASP A 284 -7.18 -21.89 11.48
N ASP A 285 -6.92 -21.28 10.32
CA ASP A 285 -5.73 -21.53 9.50
C ASP A 285 -4.80 -20.29 9.41
N GLU A 286 -3.51 -20.53 9.15
CA GLU A 286 -2.57 -19.44 8.82
C GLU A 286 -2.82 -18.96 7.38
N LEU A 287 -2.80 -17.64 7.19
CA LEU A 287 -3.03 -17.01 5.91
C LEU A 287 -1.74 -17.00 5.08
N PHE A 288 -1.85 -17.47 3.84
CA PHE A 288 -0.78 -17.49 2.85
C PHE A 288 -1.27 -16.87 1.55
N SER A 289 -0.51 -15.89 1.07
CA SER A 289 -0.80 -15.21 -0.18
C SER A 289 -0.03 -15.83 -1.35
N THR A 290 -0.57 -15.71 -2.55
CA THR A 290 0.26 -15.84 -3.76
C THR A 290 0.86 -14.49 -4.10
N TYR A 291 2.18 -14.33 -3.96
CA TYR A 291 2.89 -13.35 -4.77
C TYR A 291 3.04 -13.95 -6.17
N HIS A 292 2.00 -13.82 -6.98
CA HIS A 292 2.08 -14.24 -8.38
C HIS A 292 2.13 -13.02 -9.29
N GLU A 293 3.28 -12.89 -9.96
CA GLU A 293 3.35 -12.51 -11.36
C GLU A 293 2.08 -13.01 -12.05
N THR A 294 1.30 -12.07 -12.60
CA THR A 294 0.07 -12.32 -13.35
C THR A 294 0.30 -13.49 -14.31
N VAL A 295 -0.26 -14.66 -13.97
CA VAL A 295 -0.47 -15.72 -14.95
C VAL A 295 -1.76 -15.35 -15.68
N GLY A 296 -1.61 -14.84 -16.90
CA GLY A 296 -2.73 -14.51 -17.80
C GLY A 296 -2.39 -13.53 -18.91
#